data_AF-A0A7L9BCG6-F1
#
_entry.id   AF-A0A7L9BCG6-F1
#
_cell.length_a   1.000
_cell.length_b   1.000
_cell.length_c   1.000
_cell.angle_alpha   90.00
_cell.angle_beta   90.00
_cell.angle_gamma   90.00
#
_symmetry.space_group_name_H-M   'P 1'
#
loop_
_entity.id
_entity.type
_entity.pdbx_description
1 polymer ?
#
loop_
_entity_poly.entity_id
_entity_poly.type
_entity_poly.pdbx_seq_one_letter_code
_entity_poly.pdbx_strand_id
1 'polypeptide(L)'
;MNAHIRQYLFGSIFIAFGLYQLYISDYLEFWLYALAGSAFIVNALTNEPRLERVKKLLVILAWLLIVATAILFFYLLRYKFF
;
A
#
# COMPACT_ATOMS: atom_id res chain seq x y z
N MET A 1 16.60 11.09 7.40
CA MET A 1 15.47 11.24 6.43
C MET A 1 14.16 11.21 7.19
N ASN A 2 13.25 12.16 6.93
CA ASN A 2 12.01 12.32 7.68
C ASN A 2 11.06 11.10 7.46
N ALA A 3 10.32 10.68 8.49
CA ALA A 3 9.52 9.46 8.43
C ALA A 3 8.42 9.50 7.35
N HIS A 4 7.82 10.67 7.14
CA HIS A 4 6.82 10.92 6.09
C HIS A 4 7.39 10.76 4.68
N ILE A 5 8.59 11.30 4.45
CA ILE A 5 9.26 11.21 3.15
C ILE A 5 9.53 9.74 2.79
N ARG A 6 9.88 8.91 3.77
CA ARG A 6 10.06 7.47 3.54
C ARG A 6 8.77 6.78 3.13
N GLN A 7 7.65 7.09 3.78
CA GLN A 7 6.36 6.47 3.48
C GLN A 7 5.88 6.82 2.06
N TYR A 8 5.99 8.09 1.65
CA TYR A 8 5.70 8.47 0.26
C TYR A 8 6.64 7.79 -0.73
N LEU A 9 7.94 7.73 -0.43
CA LEU A 9 8.93 7.06 -1.29
C LEU A 9 8.61 5.57 -1.48
N PHE A 10 8.36 4.85 -0.37
CA PHE A 10 7.97 3.43 -0.45
C PHE A 10 6.65 3.27 -1.19
N GLY A 11 5.65 4.12 -0.90
CA GLY A 11 4.37 4.12 -1.61
C GLY A 11 4.54 4.25 -3.12
N SER A 12 5.36 5.19 -3.58
CA SER A 12 5.66 5.40 -5.00
C SER A 12 6.39 4.23 -5.62
N ILE A 13 7.38 3.64 -4.92
CA ILE A 13 8.10 2.45 -5.40
C ILE A 13 7.13 1.28 -5.56
N PHE A 14 6.29 1.01 -4.57
CA PHE A 14 5.31 -0.07 -4.64
C PHE A 14 4.32 0.13 -5.80
N ILE A 15 3.84 1.35 -6.04
CA ILE A 15 2.99 1.62 -7.21
C ILE A 15 3.74 1.38 -8.53
N ALA A 16 4.99 1.82 -8.64
CA ALA A 16 5.80 1.59 -9.84
C ALA A 16 6.00 0.08 -10.12
N PHE A 17 6.30 -0.71 -9.08
CA PHE A 17 6.37 -2.18 -9.20
C PHE A 17 5.02 -2.78 -9.55
N GLY A 18 3.92 -2.29 -8.97
CA GLY A 18 2.58 -2.69 -9.37
C GLY A 18 2.35 -2.50 -10.87
N LEU A 19 2.64 -1.32 -11.41
CA LEU A 19 2.50 -1.04 -12.85
C LEU A 19 3.33 -1.98 -13.72
N TYR A 20 4.55 -2.34 -13.27
CA TYR A 20 5.36 -3.35 -13.95
C TYR A 20 4.70 -4.74 -13.92
N GLN A 21 4.11 -5.14 -12.80
CA GLN A 21 3.41 -6.42 -12.70
C GLN A 21 2.15 -6.48 -13.56
N LEU A 22 1.44 -5.36 -13.67
CA LEU A 22 0.32 -5.21 -14.60
C LEU A 22 0.78 -5.42 -16.05
N TYR A 23 1.94 -4.90 -16.42
CA TYR A 23 2.52 -5.08 -17.76
C TYR A 23 2.81 -6.55 -18.09
N ILE A 24 3.30 -7.34 -17.13
CA ILE A 24 3.53 -8.78 -17.33
C ILE A 24 2.30 -9.66 -17.05
N SER A 25 1.12 -9.04 -16.87
CA SER A 25 -0.16 -9.71 -16.58
C SER A 25 -0.19 -10.54 -15.28
N ASP A 26 0.71 -10.24 -14.32
CA ASP A 26 0.63 -10.78 -12.96
C ASP A 26 -0.30 -9.89 -12.11
N TYR A 27 -1.61 -10.12 -12.29
CA TYR A 27 -2.64 -9.34 -11.60
C TYR A 27 -2.58 -9.52 -10.07
N LEU A 28 -2.08 -10.65 -9.59
CA LEU A 28 -2.05 -10.93 -8.16
C LEU A 28 -0.95 -10.15 -7.45
N GLU A 29 0.26 -10.13 -8.02
CA GLU A 29 1.35 -9.26 -7.54
C GLU A 29 1.02 -7.78 -7.76
N PHE A 30 0.35 -7.43 -8.86
CA PHE A 30 -0.16 -6.07 -9.07
C PHE A 30 -1.04 -5.62 -7.91
N TRP A 31 -2.08 -6.38 -7.55
CA TRP A 31 -2.98 -6.00 -6.47
C TRP A 31 -2.27 -5.92 -5.12
N LEU A 32 -1.33 -6.83 -4.85
CA LEU A 32 -0.51 -6.79 -3.64
C LEU A 32 0.27 -5.47 -3.55
N TYR A 33 0.99 -5.10 -4.61
CA TYR A 33 1.79 -3.89 -4.63
C TYR A 33 0.95 -2.61 -4.67
N ALA A 34 -0.17 -2.61 -5.39
CA ALA A 34 -1.08 -1.47 -5.45
C ALA A 34 -1.70 -1.18 -4.07
N LEU A 35 -2.14 -2.22 -3.33
CA LEU A 35 -2.69 -2.05 -1.98
C LEU A 35 -1.60 -1.66 -0.97
N ALA A 36 -0.42 -2.29 -1.04
CA ALA A 36 0.71 -1.93 -0.19
C ALA A 36 1.13 -0.46 -0.39
N GLY A 37 1.29 -0.04 -1.64
CA GLY A 37 1.66 1.33 -2.00
C GLY A 37 0.62 2.34 -1.54
N SER A 38 -0.67 2.03 -1.76
CA SER A 38 -1.78 2.86 -1.29
C SER A 38 -1.81 2.95 0.24
N ALA A 39 -1.55 1.85 0.96
CA ALA A 39 -1.49 1.85 2.41
C ALA A 39 -0.42 2.80 2.95
N PHE A 40 0.78 2.80 2.36
CA PHE A 40 1.85 3.71 2.75
C PHE A 40 1.50 5.18 2.48
N ILE A 41 0.89 5.49 1.34
CA ILE A 41 0.48 6.85 0.99
C ILE A 41 -0.63 7.35 1.91
N VAL A 42 -1.68 6.54 2.13
CA VAL A 42 -2.79 6.90 3.02
C VAL A 42 -2.30 7.05 4.46
N ASN A 43 -1.39 6.19 4.91
CA ASN A 43 -0.78 6.33 6.24
C ASN A 43 0.06 7.61 6.35
N ALA A 44 0.79 8.01 5.30
CA ALA A 44 1.49 9.28 5.29
C ALA A 44 0.53 10.47 5.42
N LEU A 45 -0.58 10.44 4.68
CA LEU A 45 -1.64 11.46 4.71
C LEU A 45 -2.28 11.66 6.09
N THR A 46 -2.24 10.65 6.99
CA THR A 46 -2.75 10.81 8.36
C THR A 46 -2.00 11.84 9.19
N ASN A 47 -0.79 12.20 8.77
CA ASN A 47 0.08 13.15 9.45
C ASN A 47 0.07 14.54 8.79
N GLU A 48 -0.70 14.71 7.72
CA GLU A 48 -0.83 15.99 7.04
C GLU A 48 -1.75 16.91 7.85
N PRO A 49 -1.28 18.09 8.31
CA PRO A 49 -2.05 18.95 9.21
C PRO A 49 -3.34 19.50 8.56
N ARG A 50 -3.39 19.57 7.22
CA ARG A 50 -4.58 20.00 6.47
C ARG A 50 -5.72 18.97 6.50
N LEU A 51 -5.43 17.73 6.88
CA LEU A 51 -6.37 16.60 6.84
C LEU A 51 -6.84 16.15 8.23
N GLU A 52 -6.59 16.94 9.29
CA GLU A 52 -6.96 16.58 10.67
C GLU A 52 -8.44 16.23 10.83
N ARG A 53 -9.34 16.95 10.14
CA ARG A 53 -10.79 16.71 10.20
C ARG A 53 -11.19 15.30 9.72
N VAL A 54 -10.41 14.70 8.80
CA VAL A 54 -10.67 13.35 8.24
C VAL A 54 -9.67 12.31 8.72
N LYS A 55 -8.79 12.65 9.68
CA LYS A 55 -7.72 11.78 10.17
C LYS A 55 -8.22 10.42 10.63
N LYS A 56 -9.35 10.36 11.34
CA LYS A 56 -9.95 9.11 11.80
C LYS A 56 -10.31 8.18 10.63
N LEU A 57 -10.87 8.73 9.55
CA LEU A 57 -11.19 7.96 8.34
C LEU A 57 -9.93 7.49 7.63
N LEU A 58 -8.91 8.35 7.51
CA LEU A 58 -7.63 7.99 6.89
C LEU A 58 -6.93 6.86 7.65
N VAL A 59 -6.98 6.87 8.98
CA VAL A 59 -6.41 5.79 9.81
C VAL A 59 -7.16 4.47 9.57
N ILE A 60 -8.50 4.50 9.54
CA ILE A 60 -9.31 3.30 9.26
C ILE A 60 -8.99 2.75 7.86
N LEU A 61 -8.90 3.62 6.84
CA LEU A 61 -8.56 3.22 5.48
C LEU A 61 -7.14 2.64 5.40
N ALA A 62 -6.16 3.26 6.06
CA ALA A 62 -4.79 2.74 6.12
C ALA A 62 -4.77 1.33 6.72
N TRP A 63 -5.45 1.11 7.84
CA TRP A 63 -5.53 -0.21 8.47
C TRP A 63 -6.22 -1.24 7.59
N LEU A 64 -7.31 -0.86 6.91
CA LEU A 64 -8.01 -1.76 5.99
C LEU A 64 -7.09 -2.18 4.83
N LEU A 65 -6.35 -1.22 4.25
CA LEU A 65 -5.38 -1.51 3.19
C LEU A 65 -4.23 -2.39 3.68
N ILE A 66 -3.72 -2.16 4.89
CA ILE A 66 -2.66 -2.99 5.50
C ILE A 66 -3.16 -4.44 5.68
N VAL A 67 -4.36 -4.63 6.23
CA VAL A 67 -4.95 -5.95 6.43
C VAL A 67 -5.19 -6.65 5.10
N ALA A 68 -5.75 -5.95 4.11
CA ALA A 68 -5.97 -6.51 2.78
C ALA A 68 -4.64 -6.92 2.10
N THR A 69 -3.59 -6.09 2.25
CA THR A 69 -2.24 -6.39 1.77
C THR A 69 -1.68 -7.64 2.46
N ALA A 70 -1.83 -7.77 3.77
CA ALA A 70 -1.38 -8.93 4.51
C ALA A 70 -2.08 -10.22 4.06
N ILE A 71 -3.41 -10.17 3.87
CA ILE A 71 -4.18 -11.31 3.36
C ILE A 71 -3.70 -11.72 1.97
N LEU A 72 -3.53 -10.76 1.05
CA LEU A 72 -3.00 -11.04 -0.29
C LEU A 72 -1.57 -11.59 -0.23
N PHE A 73 -0.74 -11.09 0.67
CA PHE A 73 0.62 -11.58 0.83
C PHE A 73 0.64 -13.05 1.24
N PHE A 74 -0.16 -13.44 2.24
CA PHE A 74 -0.28 -14.84 2.67
C PHE A 74 -0.89 -15.71 1.57
N TYR A 75 -1.86 -15.19 0.82
CA TYR A 75 -2.43 -15.88 -0.34
C TYR A 75 -1.35 -16.14 -1.39
N LEU A 76 -0.57 -15.12 -1.75
CA LEU A 76 0.52 -15.22 -2.71
C LEU A 76 1.57 -16.24 -2.24
N LEU A 77 1.94 -16.20 -0.97
CA LEU A 77 2.87 -17.15 -0.37
C LEU A 77 2.36 -18.59 -0.48
N ARG A 78 1.05 -18.80 -0.25
CA ARG A 78 0.42 -20.12 -0.34
C ARG A 78 0.30 -20.66 -1.76
N TYR A 79 -0.01 -19.82 -2.75
CA TYR A 79 -0.37 -20.28 -4.11
C TYR A 79 0.74 -20.11 -5.15
N LYS A 80 1.71 -19.21 -4.91
CA LYS A 80 2.82 -18.96 -5.84
C LYS A 80 4.09 -19.69 -5.44
N PHE A 81 4.30 -19.94 -4.14
CA PHE A 81 5.55 -20.50 -3.61
C PHE A 81 5.43 -21.88 -2.96
N PHE A 82 4.21 -22.31 -2.58
CA PHE A 82 3.91 -23.62 -1.99
C PHE A 82 2.87 -24.37 -2.82
#